data_AF-R1C837-F1
#
_entry.id   AF-R1C837-F1
#
_cell.length_a   1.000
_cell.length_b   1.000
_cell.length_c   1.000
_cell.angle_alpha   90.00
_cell.angle_beta   90.00
_cell.angle_gamma   90.00
#
_symmetry.space_group_name_H-M   'P 1'
#
loop_
_entity.id
_entity.type
_entity.pdbx_description
1 polymer ?
#
loop_
_entity_poly.entity_id
_entity_poly.type
_entity_poly.pdbx_seq_one_letter_code
_entity_poly.pdbx_strand_id
1 'polypeptide(L)'
;MASADPFSAVRARLAEHGQAHLLSPPPPAAAAEDYLRQLRGLDLPRLRRMFESSTSAQPPAGDITPFEDITCVEELPAGGAEARSEGLRLIAEGKVAALLLAGGSGTRLGSAAPKGCYDIGMPSHKSLFQYHAERLLGARRLAAER
;
A
#
# COMPACT_ATOMS: atom_id res chain seq x y z
N MET A 1 34.21 -23.81 -22.72
CA MET A 1 34.06 -23.54 -21.27
C MET A 1 32.57 -23.43 -21.00
N ALA A 2 31.95 -24.37 -20.28
CA ALA A 2 30.53 -24.28 -19.94
C ALA A 2 30.30 -23.07 -19.04
N SER A 3 29.45 -22.12 -19.46
CA SER A 3 29.06 -21.00 -18.61
C SER A 3 28.38 -21.55 -17.36
N ALA A 4 28.86 -21.19 -16.17
CA ALA A 4 28.24 -21.60 -14.92
C ALA A 4 26.75 -21.23 -14.92
N ASP A 5 25.88 -22.19 -14.58
CA ASP A 5 24.43 -21.96 -14.45
C ASP A 5 24.18 -20.86 -13.41
N PRO A 6 23.69 -19.66 -13.82
CA PRO A 6 23.49 -18.54 -12.91
C PRO A 6 22.40 -18.82 -11.86
N PHE A 7 21.56 -19.84 -12.06
CA PHE A 7 20.50 -20.23 -11.14
C PHE A 7 20.92 -21.31 -10.14
N SER A 8 22.12 -21.90 -10.28
CA SER A 8 22.61 -23.00 -9.44
C SER A 8 22.45 -22.74 -7.93
N ALA A 9 22.84 -21.56 -7.46
CA ALA A 9 22.76 -21.17 -6.05
C ALA A 9 21.32 -21.05 -5.53
N VAL A 10 20.40 -20.52 -6.33
CA VAL A 10 18.98 -20.35 -5.93
C VAL A 10 18.18 -21.64 -6.08
N ARG A 11 18.59 -22.53 -6.99
CA ARG A 11 17.92 -23.79 -7.28
C ARG A 11 17.80 -24.66 -6.02
N ALA A 12 18.87 -24.78 -5.25
CA ALA A 12 18.86 -25.54 -3.99
C ALA A 12 17.87 -24.95 -2.97
N ARG A 13 17.94 -23.62 -2.76
CA ARG A 13 17.03 -22.89 -1.86
C ARG A 13 15.57 -23.02 -2.27
N LEU A 14 15.29 -22.95 -3.58
CA LEU A 14 13.94 -23.13 -4.11
C LEU A 14 13.46 -24.57 -3.91
N ALA A 15 14.30 -25.56 -4.16
CA ALA A 15 13.96 -26.97 -3.97
C ALA A 15 13.65 -27.30 -2.51
N GLU A 16 14.45 -26.80 -1.56
CA GLU A 16 14.22 -26.95 -0.11
C GLU A 16 12.83 -26.47 0.31
N HIS A 17 12.33 -25.40 -0.32
CA HIS A 17 11.01 -24.85 -0.05
C HIS A 17 9.92 -25.35 -1.01
N GLY A 18 10.18 -26.36 -1.85
CA GLY A 18 9.20 -26.92 -2.79
C GLY A 18 8.83 -25.98 -3.95
N GLN A 19 9.64 -24.97 -4.23
CA GLN A 19 9.42 -23.91 -5.23
C GLN A 19 10.32 -24.06 -6.47
N ALA A 20 10.82 -25.27 -6.74
CA ALA A 20 11.72 -25.53 -7.88
C ALA A 20 11.07 -25.25 -9.25
N HIS A 21 9.73 -25.26 -9.32
CA HIS A 21 8.97 -24.98 -10.53
C HIS A 21 9.19 -23.56 -11.08
N LEU A 22 9.66 -22.60 -10.25
CA LEU A 22 9.97 -21.25 -10.70
C LEU A 22 11.12 -21.18 -11.72
N LEU A 23 11.88 -22.27 -11.91
CA LEU A 23 12.92 -22.37 -12.94
C LEU A 23 12.47 -23.19 -14.16
N SER A 24 11.18 -23.51 -14.27
CA SER A 24 10.62 -24.36 -15.33
C SER A 24 9.33 -23.78 -15.93
N PRO A 25 9.36 -23.22 -17.16
CA PRO A 25 10.54 -23.06 -18.01
C PRO A 25 11.50 -22.01 -17.45
N PRO A 26 12.80 -22.04 -17.81
CA PRO A 26 13.74 -21.02 -17.40
C PRO A 26 13.37 -19.66 -18.02
N PRO A 27 13.71 -18.53 -17.35
CA PRO A 27 13.46 -17.21 -17.92
C PRO A 27 14.28 -17.00 -19.20
N PRO A 28 13.83 -16.13 -20.13
CA PRO A 28 14.63 -15.72 -21.27
C PRO A 28 15.98 -15.14 -20.82
N ALA A 29 17.04 -15.39 -21.58
CA ALA A 29 18.39 -14.93 -21.24
C ALA A 29 18.46 -13.41 -20.95
N ALA A 30 17.70 -12.61 -21.72
CA ALA A 30 17.63 -11.16 -21.55
C ALA A 30 17.03 -10.70 -20.19
N ALA A 31 16.25 -11.56 -19.53
CA ALA A 31 15.62 -11.27 -18.23
C ALA A 31 16.26 -12.05 -17.06
N ALA A 32 17.31 -12.83 -17.31
CA ALA A 32 17.86 -13.77 -16.33
C ALA A 32 18.36 -13.06 -15.06
N GLU A 33 19.05 -11.93 -15.19
CA GLU A 33 19.58 -11.16 -14.05
C GLU A 33 18.47 -10.55 -13.20
N ASP A 34 17.46 -9.94 -13.84
CA ASP A 34 16.31 -9.35 -13.17
C ASP A 34 15.48 -10.42 -12.43
N TYR A 35 15.24 -11.56 -13.10
CA TYR A 35 14.54 -12.70 -12.51
C TYR A 35 15.32 -13.24 -11.31
N LEU A 36 16.64 -13.39 -11.43
CA LEU A 36 17.51 -13.84 -10.35
C LEU A 36 17.48 -12.86 -9.16
N ARG A 37 17.46 -11.55 -9.42
CA ARG A 37 17.31 -10.51 -8.38
C ARG A 37 15.98 -10.64 -7.65
N GLN A 38 14.89 -10.82 -8.39
CA GLN A 38 13.56 -11.04 -7.82
C GLN A 38 13.53 -12.30 -6.94
N LEU A 39 14.00 -13.43 -7.47
CA LEU A 39 14.06 -14.69 -6.73
C LEU A 39 14.85 -14.52 -5.43
N ARG A 40 16.03 -13.90 -5.47
CA ARG A 40 16.87 -13.68 -4.28
C ARG A 40 16.14 -12.85 -3.20
N GLY A 41 15.33 -11.87 -3.60
CA GLY A 41 14.54 -11.03 -2.70
C GLY A 41 13.33 -11.73 -2.05
N LEU A 42 12.96 -12.94 -2.49
CA LEU A 42 11.87 -13.69 -1.88
C LEU A 42 12.30 -14.32 -0.55
N ASP A 43 11.57 -13.99 0.52
CA ASP A 43 11.59 -14.72 1.79
C ASP A 43 10.62 -15.91 1.71
N LEU A 44 11.12 -17.04 1.18
CA LEU A 44 10.34 -18.25 0.94
C LEU A 44 9.74 -18.85 2.23
N PRO A 45 10.48 -18.94 3.36
CA PRO A 45 9.88 -19.35 4.64
C PRO A 45 8.70 -18.48 5.07
N ARG A 46 8.81 -17.14 4.93
CA ARG A 46 7.70 -16.24 5.27
C ARG A 46 6.51 -16.40 4.32
N LEU A 47 6.75 -16.49 3.02
CA LEU A 47 5.69 -16.67 2.03
C LEU A 47 4.90 -17.96 2.28
N ARG A 48 5.59 -19.06 2.59
CA ARG A 48 4.95 -20.33 2.96
C ARG A 48 4.06 -20.16 4.19
N ARG A 49 4.58 -19.56 5.27
CA ARG A 49 3.79 -19.31 6.50
C ARG A 49 2.55 -18.46 6.21
N MET A 50 2.71 -17.38 5.43
CA MET A 50 1.59 -16.52 5.03
C MET A 50 0.54 -17.30 4.25
N PHE A 51 0.95 -18.11 3.27
CA PHE A 51 0.05 -18.94 2.47
C PHE A 51 -0.71 -19.97 3.33
N GLU A 52 0.01 -20.72 4.17
CA GLU A 52 -0.59 -21.73 5.06
C GLU A 52 -1.59 -21.06 6.01
N SER A 53 -1.19 -19.99 6.71
CA SER A 53 -2.07 -19.26 7.63
C SER A 53 -3.32 -18.68 6.95
N SER A 54 -3.21 -18.26 5.68
CA SER A 54 -4.33 -17.66 4.95
C SER A 54 -5.29 -18.70 4.39
N THR A 55 -4.79 -19.89 4.02
CA THR A 55 -5.60 -20.96 3.43
C THR A 55 -6.22 -21.88 4.47
N SER A 56 -5.62 -21.98 5.66
CA SER A 56 -6.18 -22.74 6.79
C SER A 56 -7.00 -21.88 7.76
N ALA A 57 -7.13 -20.56 7.49
CA ALA A 57 -7.87 -19.65 8.36
C ALA A 57 -9.33 -20.08 8.47
N GLN A 58 -9.80 -20.30 9.69
CA GLN A 58 -11.23 -20.42 9.97
C GLN A 58 -11.82 -19.00 10.11
N PRO A 59 -13.07 -18.79 9.67
CA PRO A 59 -13.73 -17.52 9.94
C PRO A 59 -13.75 -17.26 11.46
N PRO A 60 -13.57 -16.01 11.89
CA PRO A 60 -13.66 -15.68 13.30
C PRO A 60 -15.04 -16.09 13.84
N ALA A 61 -15.05 -16.77 14.98
CA ALA A 61 -16.27 -17.12 15.69
C ALA A 61 -16.75 -15.91 16.51
N GLY A 62 -18.05 -15.65 16.50
CA GLY A 62 -18.68 -14.57 17.25
C GLY A 62 -19.74 -13.83 16.44
N ASP A 63 -20.68 -13.21 17.14
CA ASP A 63 -21.65 -12.33 16.51
C ASP A 63 -20.99 -10.99 16.17
N ILE A 64 -21.27 -10.49 14.96
CA ILE A 64 -20.86 -9.15 14.55
C ILE A 64 -21.90 -8.18 15.08
N THR A 65 -21.59 -7.49 16.18
CA THR A 65 -22.43 -6.44 16.76
C THR A 65 -21.84 -5.06 16.48
N PRO A 66 -22.65 -3.99 16.48
CA PRO A 66 -22.15 -2.62 16.44
C PRO A 66 -21.21 -2.32 17.61
N PHE A 67 -20.28 -1.37 17.43
CA PHE A 67 -19.53 -0.85 18.57
C PHE A 67 -20.47 -0.11 19.52
N GLU A 68 -20.24 -0.28 20.83
CA GLU A 68 -20.86 0.50 21.88
C GLU A 68 -20.12 1.86 22.02
N ASP A 69 -20.75 2.86 22.61
CA ASP A 69 -20.17 4.19 22.89
C ASP A 69 -19.66 4.97 21.65
N ILE A 70 -20.39 4.89 20.53
CA ILE A 70 -20.14 5.74 19.36
C ILE A 70 -20.92 7.06 19.52
N THR A 71 -20.27 8.19 19.25
CA THR A 71 -20.91 9.50 19.13
C THR A 71 -20.75 10.03 17.71
N CYS A 72 -21.84 10.49 17.10
CA CYS A 72 -21.77 11.15 15.81
C CYS A 72 -21.22 12.57 15.98
N VAL A 73 -20.46 13.07 15.00
CA VAL A 73 -19.88 14.43 15.09
C VAL A 73 -20.98 15.49 15.20
N GLU A 74 -22.12 15.24 14.58
CA GLU A 74 -23.32 16.06 14.60
C GLU A 74 -23.94 16.17 16.00
N GLU A 75 -23.69 15.20 16.87
CA GLU A 75 -24.21 15.12 18.25
C GLU A 75 -23.27 15.76 19.27
N LEU A 76 -22.04 16.13 18.85
CA LEU A 76 -21.08 16.78 19.73
C LEU A 76 -21.51 18.22 20.08
N PRO A 77 -21.23 18.69 21.30
CA PRO A 77 -21.39 20.10 21.66
C PRO A 77 -20.69 21.02 20.65
N ALA A 78 -21.39 22.08 20.24
CA ALA A 78 -20.90 23.02 19.22
C ALA A 78 -20.50 22.36 17.88
N GLY A 79 -21.05 21.18 17.54
CA GLY A 79 -20.84 20.52 16.25
C GLY A 79 -19.39 20.14 15.97
N GLY A 80 -18.61 19.81 17.01
CA GLY A 80 -17.20 19.44 16.86
C GLY A 80 -16.23 20.60 16.65
N ALA A 81 -16.65 21.85 16.88
CA ALA A 81 -15.78 23.02 16.76
C ALA A 81 -14.52 22.92 17.65
N GLU A 82 -14.64 22.36 18.85
CA GLU A 82 -13.52 22.11 19.77
C GLU A 82 -12.54 21.10 19.18
N ALA A 83 -13.02 19.97 18.67
CA ALA A 83 -12.18 18.94 18.02
C ALA A 83 -11.45 19.50 16.79
N ARG A 84 -12.13 20.33 15.97
CA ARG A 84 -11.49 21.03 14.85
C ARG A 84 -10.39 21.98 15.35
N SER A 85 -10.64 22.67 16.46
CA SER A 85 -9.68 23.60 17.05
C SER A 85 -8.41 22.90 17.51
N GLU A 86 -8.59 21.80 18.24
CA GLU A 86 -7.50 20.97 18.72
C GLU A 86 -6.72 20.32 17.57
N GLY A 87 -7.41 19.83 16.54
CA GLY A 87 -6.77 19.27 15.35
C GLY A 87 -5.86 20.28 14.64
N LEU A 88 -6.29 21.54 14.49
CA LEU A 88 -5.45 22.59 13.91
C LEU A 88 -4.22 22.90 14.76
N ARG A 89 -4.35 22.91 16.09
CA ARG A 89 -3.22 23.07 17.02
C ARG A 89 -2.20 21.95 16.83
N LEU A 90 -2.64 20.69 16.77
CA LEU A 90 -1.75 19.54 16.54
C LEU A 90 -1.04 19.60 15.19
N ILE A 91 -1.71 20.11 14.15
CA ILE A 91 -1.10 20.34 12.82
C ILE A 91 -0.02 21.42 12.92
N ALA A 92 -0.30 22.55 13.60
CA ALA A 92 0.68 23.64 13.79
C ALA A 92 1.92 23.17 14.57
N GLU A 93 1.73 22.26 15.52
CA GLU A 93 2.81 21.65 16.32
C GLU A 93 3.58 20.54 15.58
N GLY A 94 3.23 20.22 14.33
CA GLY A 94 3.89 19.18 13.54
C GLY A 94 3.63 17.76 14.06
N LYS A 95 2.54 17.55 14.82
CA LYS A 95 2.18 16.25 15.44
C LYS A 95 1.30 15.37 14.56
N VAL A 96 0.97 15.83 13.35
CA VAL A 96 0.06 15.14 12.43
C VAL A 96 0.78 14.79 11.14
N ALA A 97 0.62 13.54 10.69
CA ALA A 97 1.11 13.05 9.41
C ALA A 97 -0.03 12.41 8.61
N ALA A 98 0.07 12.48 7.28
CA ALA A 98 -0.84 11.78 6.38
C ALA A 98 -0.09 10.65 5.67
N LEU A 99 -0.62 9.42 5.75
CA LEU A 99 -0.12 8.27 5.01
C LEU A 99 -1.02 8.01 3.80
N LEU A 100 -0.49 8.24 2.59
CA LEU A 100 -1.22 7.99 1.36
C LEU A 100 -0.92 6.60 0.82
N LEU A 101 -1.95 5.75 0.75
CA LEU A 101 -1.87 4.43 0.12
C LEU A 101 -1.98 4.57 -1.42
N ALA A 102 -0.84 4.69 -2.10
CA ALA A 102 -0.75 4.99 -3.53
C ALA A 102 -0.32 3.80 -4.42
N GLY A 103 -0.35 2.56 -3.92
CA GLY A 103 0.19 1.39 -4.62
C GLY A 103 -0.65 0.86 -5.79
N GLY A 104 -1.89 1.32 -5.96
CA GLY A 104 -2.78 0.84 -7.02
C GLY A 104 -2.45 1.41 -8.40
N SER A 105 -2.42 0.56 -9.42
CA SER A 105 -2.33 0.98 -10.83
C SER A 105 -3.66 1.60 -11.31
N GLY A 106 -3.57 2.58 -12.22
CA GLY A 106 -4.74 3.22 -12.85
C GLY A 106 -5.44 2.36 -13.92
N THR A 107 -5.08 1.08 -14.06
CA THR A 107 -5.48 0.22 -15.19
C THR A 107 -6.98 0.02 -15.30
N ARG A 108 -7.72 -0.08 -14.20
CA ARG A 108 -9.20 -0.13 -14.21
C ARG A 108 -9.84 1.18 -14.68
N LEU A 109 -9.11 2.28 -14.63
CA LEU A 109 -9.52 3.60 -15.13
C LEU A 109 -9.00 3.86 -16.56
N GLY A 110 -8.43 2.85 -17.23
CA GLY A 110 -7.85 3.01 -18.56
C GLY A 110 -6.54 3.80 -18.59
N SER A 111 -5.87 3.99 -17.44
CA SER A 111 -4.59 4.70 -17.36
C SER A 111 -3.43 3.75 -17.06
N ALA A 112 -2.33 3.93 -17.80
CA ALA A 112 -1.06 3.23 -17.54
C ALA A 112 -0.24 3.88 -16.40
N ALA A 113 -0.63 5.08 -15.97
CA ALA A 113 0.04 5.80 -14.88
C ALA A 113 -0.44 5.29 -13.50
N PRO A 114 0.32 5.60 -12.41
CA PRO A 114 -0.19 5.42 -11.05
C PRO A 114 -1.54 6.11 -10.88
N LYS A 115 -2.45 5.50 -10.11
CA LYS A 115 -3.83 6.01 -9.98
C LYS A 115 -3.88 7.47 -9.51
N GLY A 116 -2.96 7.89 -8.66
CA GLY A 116 -2.92 9.28 -8.18
C GLY A 116 -2.64 10.32 -9.27
N CYS A 117 -2.07 9.92 -10.41
CA CYS A 117 -1.84 10.80 -11.56
C CYS A 117 -3.08 10.96 -12.46
N TYR A 118 -4.18 10.27 -12.15
CA TYR A 118 -5.38 10.29 -12.97
C TYR A 118 -6.04 11.69 -12.96
N ASP A 119 -6.37 12.20 -14.15
CA ASP A 119 -7.21 13.39 -14.33
C ASP A 119 -8.67 12.95 -14.46
N ILE A 120 -9.51 13.46 -13.58
CA ILE A 120 -10.95 13.17 -13.54
C ILE A 120 -11.77 14.11 -14.43
N GLY A 121 -11.14 15.03 -15.17
CA GLY A 121 -11.80 15.92 -16.13
C GLY A 121 -12.44 17.16 -15.51
N MET A 122 -11.97 17.58 -14.33
CA MET A 122 -12.39 18.84 -13.73
C MET A 122 -11.78 20.03 -14.52
N PRO A 123 -12.37 21.24 -14.48
CA PRO A 123 -11.87 22.38 -15.26
C PRO A 123 -10.40 22.74 -15.03
N SER A 124 -9.84 22.40 -13.87
CA SER A 124 -8.43 22.64 -13.54
C SER A 124 -7.46 21.57 -14.04
N HIS A 125 -7.96 20.42 -14.54
CA HIS A 125 -7.16 19.27 -15.01
C HIS A 125 -6.11 18.78 -14.01
N LYS A 126 -6.39 18.91 -12.71
CA LYS A 126 -5.45 18.53 -11.65
C LYS A 126 -5.55 17.02 -11.42
N SER A 127 -4.39 16.40 -11.20
CA SER A 127 -4.34 15.01 -10.76
C SER A 127 -4.90 14.84 -9.35
N LEU A 128 -5.31 13.62 -8.99
CA LEU A 128 -5.70 13.28 -7.62
C LEU A 128 -4.59 13.61 -6.60
N PHE A 129 -3.33 13.36 -6.94
CA PHE A 129 -2.19 13.72 -6.08
C PHE A 129 -2.14 15.23 -5.82
N GLN A 130 -2.35 16.04 -6.84
CA GLN A 130 -2.34 17.49 -6.68
C GLN A 130 -3.47 17.95 -5.76
N TYR A 131 -4.69 17.41 -5.90
CA TYR A 131 -5.79 17.72 -5.00
C TYR A 131 -5.47 17.37 -3.54
N HIS A 132 -4.86 16.21 -3.28
CA HIS A 132 -4.43 15.84 -1.93
C HIS A 132 -3.34 16.78 -1.40
N ALA A 133 -2.33 17.11 -2.20
CA ALA A 133 -1.26 18.02 -1.81
C ALA A 133 -1.79 19.43 -1.48
N GLU A 134 -2.67 19.98 -2.31
CA GLU A 134 -3.27 21.29 -2.08
C GLU A 134 -4.17 21.34 -0.84
N ARG A 135 -4.89 20.25 -0.53
CA ARG A 135 -5.64 20.14 0.73
C ARG A 135 -4.73 20.17 1.95
N LEU A 136 -3.58 19.48 1.89
CA LEU A 136 -2.59 19.52 2.97
C LEU A 136 -1.98 20.92 3.14
N LEU A 137 -1.67 21.60 2.04
CA LEU A 137 -1.21 23.00 2.09
C LEU A 137 -2.27 23.92 2.69
N GLY A 138 -3.54 23.75 2.30
CA GLY A 138 -4.67 24.48 2.88
C GLY A 138 -4.82 24.24 4.38
N ALA A 139 -4.75 22.98 4.83
CA ALA A 139 -4.80 22.64 6.25
C ALA A 139 -3.65 23.26 7.04
N ARG A 140 -2.43 23.23 6.50
CA ARG A 140 -1.26 23.89 7.10
C ARG A 140 -1.45 25.40 7.20
N ARG A 141 -1.98 26.05 6.16
CA ARG A 141 -2.24 27.49 6.18
C ARG A 141 -3.26 27.85 7.26
N LEU A 142 -4.38 27.12 7.31
CA LEU A 142 -5.42 27.32 8.33
C LEU A 142 -4.92 27.09 9.76
N ALA A 143 -3.96 26.19 9.94
CA ALA A 143 -3.32 25.95 11.23
C ALA A 143 -2.35 27.07 11.63
N ALA A 144 -1.71 27.72 10.66
CA ALA A 144 -0.79 28.83 10.88
C ALA A 144 -1.48 30.20 11.05
N GLU A 145 -2.70 30.36 10.54
CA GLU A 145 -3.54 31.56 10.70
C GLU A 145 -4.25 31.62 12.07
N ARG A 146 -4.00 30.64 12.94
CA ARG A 146 -4.47 30.60 14.32
C ARG A 146 -3.35 30.87 15.30
#